data_AF-A0A934AC87-F1
#
_entry.id   AF-A0A934AC87-F1
#
_cell.length_a   1.000
_cell.length_b   1.000
_cell.length_c   1.000
_cell.angle_alpha   90.00
_cell.angle_beta   90.00
_cell.angle_gamma   90.00
#
_symmetry.space_group_name_H-M   'P 1'
#
loop_
_entity.id
_entity.type
_entity.pdbx_description
1 polymer ?
#
loop_
_entity_poly.entity_id
_entity_poly.type
_entity_poly.pdbx_seq_one_letter_code
_entity_poly.pdbx_strand_id
1 'polypeptide(L)' 'MKAKVTNRGIVIPREMLAGVEEVEIRKEDRCIVISLLTKNDPILALGKHPVECGAPNASEHHDSYIYGSGS' A
#
# COMPACT_ATOMS: atom_id res chain seq x y z
N MET A 1 -17.12 -18.95 -7.50
CA MET A 1 -16.91 -19.15 -8.96
C MET A 1 -15.97 -20.34 -9.17
N LYS A 2 -16.17 -21.15 -10.22
CA LYS A 2 -15.22 -22.18 -10.65
C LYS A 2 -14.78 -21.83 -12.07
N ALA A 3 -13.47 -21.77 -12.33
CA ALA A 3 -12.91 -21.48 -13.64
C ALA A 3 -12.13 -22.70 -14.15
N LYS A 4 -12.19 -22.95 -15.47
CA LYS A 4 -11.43 -24.02 -16.09
C LYS A 4 -10.02 -23.51 -16.40
N VAL A 5 -9.01 -24.26 -16.00
CA VAL A 5 -7.62 -24.01 -16.41
C VAL A 5 -7.46 -24.47 -17.85
N THR A 6 -6.97 -23.59 -18.71
CA THR A 6 -6.68 -23.86 -20.12
C THR A 6 -5.18 -23.85 -20.36
N ASN A 7 -4.74 -24.16 -21.57
CA ASN A 7 -3.34 -24.00 -22.00
C ASN A 7 -2.83 -22.55 -21.92
N ARG A 8 -3.73 -21.56 -21.84
CA ARG A 8 -3.42 -20.14 -21.62
C ARG A 8 -3.52 -19.73 -20.15
N GLY A 9 -3.76 -20.68 -19.25
CA GLY A 9 -4.04 -20.42 -17.84
C GLY A 9 -5.54 -20.21 -17.57
N ILE A 10 -5.85 -19.39 -16.57
CA ILE A 10 -7.22 -19.00 -16.19
C ILE A 10 -7.53 -17.59 -16.72
N VAL A 11 -8.79 -17.37 -17.12
CA VAL A 11 -9.28 -16.04 -17.50
C VAL A 11 -10.05 -15.47 -16.33
N ILE A 12 -9.64 -14.29 -15.87
CA ILE A 12 -10.33 -13.53 -14.82
C ILE A 12 -11.14 -12.43 -15.51
N PRO A 13 -12.47 -12.39 -15.33
CA PRO A 13 -13.31 -11.33 -15.88
C PRO A 13 -12.86 -9.93 -15.42
N ARG A 14 -12.87 -8.95 -16.33
CA ARG A 14 -12.36 -7.60 -16.06
C ARG A 14 -13.17 -6.88 -14.98
N GLU A 15 -14.45 -7.21 -14.85
CA GLU A 15 -15.35 -6.66 -13.83
C GLU A 15 -14.89 -7.02 -12.41
N MET A 16 -14.18 -8.14 -12.23
CA MET A 16 -13.60 -8.55 -10.95
C MET A 16 -12.35 -7.75 -10.58
N LEU A 17 -11.73 -7.07 -11.56
CA LEU A 17 -10.52 -6.27 -11.36
C LEU A 17 -10.84 -4.78 -11.14
N ALA A 18 -12.12 -4.43 -10.93
CA ALA A 18 -12.56 -3.06 -10.66
C ALA A 18 -12.03 -2.00 -11.66
N GLY A 19 -11.73 -2.41 -12.90
CA GLY A 19 -11.19 -1.52 -13.93
C GLY A 19 -9.75 -1.06 -13.74
N VAL A 20 -8.97 -1.65 -12.82
CA VAL A 20 -7.56 -1.30 -12.64
C VAL A 20 -6.73 -1.69 -13.87
N GLU A 21 -5.70 -0.88 -14.17
CA GLU A 21 -4.77 -1.12 -15.28
C GLU A 21 -3.73 -2.18 -14.91
N GLU A 22 -3.38 -2.28 -13.63
CA GLU A 22 -2.31 -3.14 -13.13
C GLU A 22 -2.73 -3.86 -11.85
N VAL A 23 -2.22 -5.08 -11.69
CA VAL A 23 -2.40 -5.90 -10.49
C VAL A 23 -1.07 -6.48 -10.07
N GLU A 24 -0.89 -6.66 -8.77
CA GLU A 24 0.23 -7.43 -8.24
C GLU A 24 -0.19 -8.90 -8.16
N ILE A 25 0.62 -9.80 -8.71
CA ILE A 25 0.38 -11.25 -8.66
C ILE A 25 1.51 -11.91 -7.88
N ARG A 26 1.16 -12.61 -6.80
CA ARG A 26 2.11 -13.33 -5.97
C ARG A 26 1.69 -14.78 -5.80
N LYS A 27 2.68 -15.67 -5.83
CA LYS A 27 2.50 -17.08 -5.51
C LYS A 27 2.85 -17.30 -4.05
N GLU A 28 1.90 -17.80 -3.30
CA GLU A 28 2.09 -18.32 -1.94
C GLU A 28 2.02 -19.86 -1.98
N ASP A 29 2.28 -20.53 -0.85
CA ASP A 29 2.42 -21.99 -0.80
C ASP A 29 1.22 -22.73 -1.38
N ARG A 30 0.00 -22.26 -1.11
CA ARG A 30 -1.25 -22.95 -1.48
C ARG A 30 -2.19 -22.12 -2.36
N CYS A 31 -1.86 -20.87 -2.66
CA CYS A 31 -2.72 -19.98 -3.43
C CYS A 31 -1.92 -19.00 -4.28
N ILE A 32 -2.60 -18.42 -5.26
CA ILE A 32 -2.13 -17.27 -6.02
C ILE A 32 -2.95 -16.09 -5.52
N VAL A 33 -2.27 -15.06 -5.04
CA VAL A 33 -2.89 -13.81 -4.58
C VAL A 33 -2.79 -12.79 -5.70
N ILE A 34 -3.92 -12.14 -5.99
CA ILE A 34 -4.01 -11.04 -6.95
C ILE A 34 -4.49 -9.82 -6.19
N SER A 35 -3.62 -8.83 -6.04
CA SER A 35 -3.92 -7.59 -5.34
C SER A 35 -4.14 -6.47 -6.35
N LEU A 36 -5.26 -5.78 -6.23
CA LEU A 36 -5.56 -4.63 -7.07
C LEU A 36 -4.66 -3.47 -6.67
N LEU A 37 -3.86 -2.95 -7.60
CA LEU A 37 -3.03 -1.80 -7.34
C LEU A 37 -3.89 -0.54 -7.47
N THR A 38 -3.95 0.23 -6.39
CA THR A 38 -4.61 1.54 -6.42
C THR A 38 -3.63 2.54 -7.03
N LYS A 39 -4.02 3.20 -8.12
CA LYS A 39 -3.17 4.19 -8.81
C LYS A 39 -2.76 5.36 -7.90
N ASN A 40 -3.53 5.59 -6.83
CA ASN A 40 -3.33 6.63 -5.83
C ASN A 40 -3.14 5.99 -4.45
N ASP A 41 -2.01 5.33 -4.21
CA ASP A 41 -1.64 4.97 -2.84
C ASP A 41 -1.27 6.26 -2.08
N PRO A 42 -2.01 6.63 -1.01
CA PRO A 42 -1.72 7.83 -0.23
C PRO A 42 -0.29 7.83 0.35
N ILE A 43 0.33 6.66 0.54
CA ILE A 43 1.71 6.57 1.01
C ILE A 43 2.70 7.18 0.02
N LEU A 44 2.43 7.08 -1.29
CA LEU A 44 3.26 7.70 -2.33
C LEU A 44 3.09 9.23 -2.37
N ALA A 45 2.03 9.76 -1.74
CA ALA A 45 1.82 11.18 -1.55
C ALA A 45 2.33 11.69 -0.19
N LEU A 46 2.90 10.82 0.65
CA LEU A 46 3.45 11.21 1.95
C LEU A 46 4.62 12.18 1.75
N GLY A 47 4.59 13.31 2.45
CA GLY A 47 5.61 14.36 2.31
C GLY A 47 5.47 15.25 1.08
N LYS A 48 4.49 15.02 0.19
CA LYS A 48 4.20 15.92 -0.95
C LYS A 48 3.67 17.29 -0.51
N HIS A 49 2.98 17.32 0.63
CA HIS A 49 2.45 18.53 1.25
C HIS A 49 2.85 18.54 2.74
N PRO A 50 4.10 18.88 3.06
CA PRO A 50 4.52 18.98 4.45
C PRO A 50 3.78 20.15 5.12
N VAL A 51 3.29 19.92 6.34
CA VAL A 51 2.74 20.99 7.16
C VAL A 51 3.88 21.73 7.84
N GLU A 52 3.89 23.06 7.76
CA GLU A 52 4.83 23.86 8.54
C GLU A 52 4.46 23.75 10.02
N CYS A 53 5.22 22.97 10.78
CA CYS A 53 5.13 23.02 12.23
C CYS A 53 6.02 24.16 12.72
N GLY A 54 5.46 25.12 13.46
CA GLY A 54 6.21 26.20 14.12
C GLY A 54 7.15 25.74 15.24
N ALA A 55 7.43 24.43 15.31
CA ALA A 55 8.36 23.83 16.25
C ALA A 55 9.74 23.74 15.57
N PRO A 56 10.76 24.48 16.05
CA PRO A 56 12.11 24.31 15.55
C PRO A 56 12.58 22.88 15.85
N ASN A 57 12.92 22.13 14.81
CA ASN A 57 13.56 20.82 14.86
C ASN A 57 12.95 19.82 15.87
N ALA A 58 11.70 19.41 15.63
CA ALA A 58 11.07 18.31 16.37
C ALA A 58 11.91 17.00 16.40
N SER A 59 12.81 16.82 15.43
CA SER A 59 13.73 15.67 15.37
C SER A 59 14.90 15.75 16.36
N GLU A 60 15.41 16.94 16.69
CA GLU A 60 16.59 17.09 17.57
C GLU A 60 16.24 16.80 19.04
N HIS A 61 15.00 17.05 19.42
CA HIS A 61 14.47 16.84 20.76
C HIS A 61 13.46 15.70 20.84
N HIS A 62 13.40 14.85 19.80
CA HIS A 62 12.42 13.77 19.65
C HIS A 62 12.29 12.91 20.92
N ASP A 63 13.43 12.52 21.51
CA ASP A 63 13.46 11.70 22.72
C ASP A 63 12.85 12.42 23.92
N SER A 64 13.05 13.74 24.04
CA SER A 64 12.47 14.53 25.14
C SER A 64 10.95 14.69 25.03
N TYR A 65 10.40 14.68 23.80
CA TYR A 65 8.96 14.71 23.57
C TYR A 65 8.29 13.35 23.80
N ILE A 66 8.97 12.24 23.49
CA ILE A 66 8.42 10.89 23.67
C ILE A 66 8.50 10.44 25.12
N TYR A 67 9.63 10.64 25.78
CA TYR A 67 9.84 10.12 27.13
C TYR A 67 9.41 11.10 28.22
N GLY A 68 9.20 12.38 27.87
CA GLY A 68 9.04 13.46 28.84
C GLY A 68 10.33 13.64 29.64
N SER A 69 10.70 14.87 29.96
CA SER A 69 11.74 15.11 30.95
C SER A 69 11.21 14.64 32.31
N GLY A 70 11.44 13.37 32.63
CA GLY A 70 11.15 12.79 33.94
C GLY A 70 11.78 13.65 35.01
N SER A 71 10.92 14.32 35.78
CA SER A 71 11.24 15.10 36.98
C SER A 71 10.78 14.31 38.20
#